data_AF-A0A967N0B1-F1
#
_entry.id   AF-A0A967N0B1-F1
#
_cell.length_a   1.000
_cell.length_b   1.000
_cell.length_c   1.000
_cell.angle_alpha   90.00
_cell.angle_beta   90.00
_cell.angle_gamma   90.00
#
_symmetry.space_group_name_H-M   'P 1'
#
loop_
_entity.id
_entity.type
_entity.pdbx_description
1 polymer ?
#
loop_
_entity_poly.entity_id
_entity_poly.type
_entity_poly.pdbx_seq_one_letter_code
_entity_poly.pdbx_strand_id
1 'polypeptide(L)' 'MGREGDYVIRPVEKAKKVVVVGGGPAGMETARIAALRGHKVLLMEKEARLGGQLNIASLIP' A
#
# COMPACT_ATOMS: atom_id res chain seq x y z
N MET A 1 -7.60 23.10 -3.83
CA MET A 1 -6.85 22.88 -2.58
C MET A 1 -6.87 21.41 -2.26
N GLY A 2 -5.73 20.81 -1.93
CA GLY A 2 -5.65 19.39 -1.56
C GLY A 2 -6.08 19.14 -0.11
N ARG A 3 -6.31 17.87 0.25
CA ARG A 3 -6.77 17.42 1.58
C ARG A 3 -5.70 16.62 2.33
N GLU A 4 -4.45 16.70 1.90
CA GLU A 4 -3.35 15.87 2.41
C GLU A 4 -3.13 16.08 3.92
N GLY A 5 -3.39 17.30 4.44
CA GLY A 5 -3.29 17.62 5.86
C GLY A 5 -4.38 16.98 6.74
N ASP A 6 -5.50 16.56 6.16
CA ASP A 6 -6.61 15.95 6.91
C ASP A 6 -6.28 14.50 7.34
N TYR A 7 -5.36 13.83 6.63
CA TYR A 7 -5.10 12.39 6.76
C TYR A 7 -3.78 12.10 7.48
N VAL A 8 -3.72 12.46 8.76
CA VAL A 8 -2.55 12.16 9.62
C VAL A 8 -2.49 10.66 9.94
N ILE A 9 -1.37 10.02 9.57
CA ILE A 9 -1.12 8.61 9.90
C ILE A 9 -0.70 8.51 11.37
N ARG A 10 -1.59 8.00 12.21
CA ARG A 10 -1.31 7.75 13.63
C ARG A 10 -0.77 6.33 13.86
N PRO A 11 0.28 6.16 14.69
CA PRO A 11 0.73 4.83 15.10
C PRO A 11 -0.39 4.03 15.77
N VAL A 12 -0.33 2.70 15.65
CA VAL A 12 -1.23 1.81 16.40
C VAL A 12 -0.72 1.59 17.83
N GLU A 13 -1.65 1.46 18.77
CA GLU A 13 -1.32 1.08 20.16
C GLU A 13 -0.78 -0.36 20.25
N LYS A 14 -1.24 -1.25 19.35
CA LYS A 14 -0.81 -2.64 19.31
C LYS A 14 -0.56 -3.11 17.88
N ALA A 15 0.70 -3.46 17.61
CA ALA A 15 1.11 -4.02 16.33
C ALA A 15 0.44 -5.38 16.07
N LYS A 16 0.20 -5.66 14.78
CA LYS A 16 -0.38 -6.92 14.29
C LYS A 16 0.41 -7.39 13.07
N LYS A 17 0.25 -8.66 12.72
CA LYS A 17 0.72 -9.22 11.44
C LYS A 17 -0.40 -9.06 10.42
N VAL A 18 -0.12 -8.42 9.30
CA VAL A 18 -1.09 -8.12 8.23
C VAL A 18 -0.59 -8.73 6.94
N VAL A 19 -1.47 -9.46 6.25
CA VAL A 19 -1.20 -9.95 4.88
C VAL A 19 -2.05 -9.14 3.93
N VAL A 20 -1.41 -8.56 2.91
CA VAL A 20 -2.06 -7.84 1.82
C VAL A 20 -1.85 -8.64 0.54
N VAL A 21 -2.95 -8.99 -0.14
CA VAL A 21 -2.91 -9.76 -1.40
C VAL A 21 -3.28 -8.84 -2.56
N GLY A 22 -2.40 -8.78 -3.56
CA GLY A 22 -2.46 -7.87 -4.70
C GLY A 22 -1.47 -6.72 -4.54
N GLY A 23 -0.50 -6.64 -5.43
CA GLY A 23 0.56 -5.62 -5.54
C GLY A 23 0.21 -4.45 -6.45
N GLY A 24 -1.06 -4.25 -6.76
CA GLY A 24 -1.55 -3.04 -7.44
C GLY A 24 -1.52 -1.80 -6.53
N PRO A 25 -1.98 -0.65 -7.02
CA PRO A 25 -1.88 0.64 -6.31
C PRO A 25 -2.57 0.61 -4.94
N ALA A 26 -3.78 0.05 -4.90
CA ALA A 26 -4.55 -0.09 -3.67
C ALA A 26 -3.85 -0.99 -2.64
N GLY A 27 -3.25 -2.10 -3.09
CA GLY A 27 -2.55 -3.03 -2.20
C GLY A 27 -1.22 -2.47 -1.70
N MET A 28 -0.43 -1.82 -2.57
CA MET A 28 0.78 -1.13 -2.18
C MET A 28 0.49 0.00 -1.18
N GLU A 29 -0.56 0.80 -1.40
CA GLU A 29 -0.92 1.87 -0.49
C GLU A 29 -1.44 1.34 0.85
N THR A 30 -2.24 0.28 0.82
CA THR A 30 -2.69 -0.40 2.05
C THR A 30 -1.49 -0.94 2.84
N ALA A 31 -0.55 -1.60 2.17
CA ALA A 31 0.66 -2.12 2.80
C ALA A 31 1.54 -1.00 3.38
N ARG A 32 1.70 0.10 2.63
CA ARG A 32 2.44 1.30 3.05
C ARG A 32 1.83 1.92 4.30
N ILE A 33 0.52 2.21 4.29
CA ILE A 33 -0.17 2.80 5.43
C ILE A 33 -0.14 1.87 6.64
N ALA A 34 -0.38 0.56 6.46
CA ALA A 34 -0.33 -0.39 7.58
C ALA A 34 1.08 -0.46 8.20
N ALA A 35 2.14 -0.45 7.39
CA ALA A 35 3.51 -0.41 7.86
C ALA A 35 3.85 0.91 8.58
N LEU A 36 3.45 2.06 8.02
CA LEU A 36 3.64 3.38 8.65
C LEU A 36 2.91 3.51 9.98
N ARG A 37 1.77 2.83 10.14
CA ARG A 37 1.07 2.75 11.43
C ARG A 37 1.77 1.83 12.44
N GLY A 38 2.73 0.99 12.03
CA GLY A 38 3.51 0.12 12.92
C GLY A 38 3.18 -1.37 12.85
N HIS A 39 2.43 -1.84 11.84
CA HIS A 39 2.17 -3.27 11.66
C HIS A 39 3.33 -3.99 10.97
N LYS A 40 3.47 -5.30 11.23
CA LYS A 40 4.33 -6.17 10.41
C LYS A 40 3.53 -6.63 9.19
N VAL A 41 3.88 -6.13 8.02
CA VAL A 41 3.12 -6.34 6.78
C VAL A 41 3.85 -7.33 5.86
N LEU A 42 3.09 -8.25 5.27
CA LEU A 42 3.50 -9.07 4.13
C LEU A 42 2.60 -8.72 2.94
N LEU A 43 3.19 -8.14 1.89
CA LEU A 43 2.50 -7.88 0.61
C LEU A 43 2.82 -9.01 -0.37
N MET A 44 1.80 -9.59 -0.97
CA MET A 44 1.92 -10.67 -1.96
C MET A 44 1.33 -10.24 -3.29
N GLU A 45 2.05 -10.51 -4.37
CA GLU A 45 1.60 -10.32 -5.75
C GLU A 45 1.95 -11.59 -6.53
N LYS A 46 1.07 -11.99 -7.45
CA LYS A 46 1.28 -13.13 -8.33
C LYS A 46 2.32 -12.81 -9.40
N GLU A 47 2.28 -11.59 -9.93
CA GLU A 47 3.17 -11.13 -10.99
C GLU A 47 4.59 -10.86 -10.47
N ALA A 48 5.57 -10.90 -11.38
CA ALA A 48 6.98 -10.69 -11.04
C ALA A 48 7.30 -9.26 -10.55
N ARG A 49 6.38 -8.30 -10.75
CA ARG A 49 6.55 -6.90 -10.37
C ARG A 49 5.28 -6.33 -9.75
N LEU A 50 5.45 -5.48 -8.75
CA LEU A 50 4.38 -4.65 -8.22
C LEU A 50 3.92 -3.62 -9.26
N GLY A 51 2.74 -3.05 -9.07
CA GLY A 51 2.16 -1.99 -9.91
C GLY A 51 0.79 -2.35 -10.48
N GLY A 52 0.49 -3.64 -10.64
CA GLY A 52 -0.78 -4.10 -11.21
C GLY A 52 -1.08 -3.39 -12.55
N GLN A 53 -2.28 -2.83 -12.68
CA GLN A 53 -2.68 -2.09 -13.88
C GLN A 53 -1.86 -0.82 -14.16
N LEU A 54 -1.21 -0.21 -13.16
CA LEU A 54 -0.34 0.96 -13.41
C LEU A 54 0.84 0.62 -14.31
N ASN A 55 1.34 -0.61 -14.25
CA ASN A 55 2.43 -1.03 -15.13
C ASN A 55 2.03 -0.99 -16.61
N ILE A 56 0.75 -1.19 -16.92
CA ILE A 56 0.21 -1.08 -18.28
C ILE A 56 -0.03 0.39 -18.61
N ALA A 57 -0.67 1.13 -17.70
CA ALA A 57 -0.96 2.55 -17.89
C ALA A 57 0.31 3.40 -18.13
N SER A 58 1.42 3.04 -17.50
CA SER A 58 2.71 3.75 -17.63
C SER A 58 3.41 3.54 -18.97
N LEU A 59 2.91 2.64 -19.83
CA LEU A 59 3.48 2.38 -21.15
C LEU A 59 2.87 3.26 -22.25
N ILE A 60 1.76 3.95 -21.96
CA ILE A 60 1.10 4.82 -22.92
C ILE A 60 1.77 6.21 -22.80
N PRO A 61 2.43 6.70 -23.88
CA PRO A 61 3.15 7.98 -23.88
C PRO A 61 2.22 9.19 -23.86
#